data_AF-A0A0G1U2G5-F1
#
_entry.id   AF-A0A0G1U2G5-F1
#
_cell.length_a   1.000
_cell.length_b   1.000
_cell.length_c   1.000
_cell.angle_alpha   90.00
_cell.angle_beta   90.00
_cell.angle_gamma   90.00
#
_symmetry.space_group_name_H-M   'P 1'
#
loop_
_entity.id
_entity.type
_entity.pdbx_description
1 polymer ?
#
loop_
_entity_poly.entity_id
_entity_poly.type
_entity_poly.pdbx_seq_one_letter_code
_entity_poly.pdbx_strand_id
1 'polypeptide(L)' 'MPADFDKCVADGGKVRTKPLSGGKYMHICYDKEGKSHAGEVKTKEMRKASNDKKKSPRY' A
#
# COMPACT_ATOMS: atom_id res chain seq x y z
N MET A 1 -4.20 10.58 -7.75
CA MET A 1 -4.96 10.42 -6.50
C MET A 1 -6.45 10.39 -6.81
N PRO A 2 -7.17 9.35 -6.38
CA PRO A 2 -8.61 9.24 -6.57
C PRO A 2 -9.34 10.39 -5.87
N ALA A 3 -10.36 10.95 -6.53
CA ALA A 3 -11.07 12.14 -6.07
C ALA A 3 -11.68 11.97 -4.67
N ASP A 4 -12.17 10.76 -4.34
CA ASP A 4 -12.76 10.47 -3.03
C ASP A 4 -11.72 10.44 -1.90
N PHE A 5 -10.49 10.02 -2.20
CA PHE A 5 -9.41 10.05 -1.22
C PHE A 5 -8.99 11.49 -0.92
N ASP A 6 -8.83 12.31 -1.95
CA ASP A 6 -8.45 13.72 -1.81
C ASP A 6 -9.50 14.51 -1.01
N LYS A 7 -10.79 14.28 -1.30
CA LYS A 7 -11.91 14.83 -0.52
C LYS A 7 -11.86 14.41 0.95
N CYS A 8 -11.68 13.12 1.23
CA CYS A 8 -11.58 12.63 2.61
C CYS A 8 -10.39 13.26 3.36
N VAL A 9 -9.25 13.47 2.70
CA VAL A 9 -8.11 14.17 3.31
C VAL A 9 -8.43 15.65 3.55
N ALA A 10 -9.06 16.32 2.59
CA ALA A 10 -9.46 17.72 2.68
C ALA A 10 -10.49 17.98 3.79
N ASP A 11 -11.42 17.05 4.01
CA ASP A 11 -12.43 17.08 5.08
C ASP A 11 -11.84 16.84 6.49
N GLY A 12 -10.53 16.53 6.57
CA GLY A 12 -9.84 16.21 7.81
C GLY A 12 -10.04 14.76 8.26
N GLY A 13 -10.31 13.86 7.32
CA GLY A 13 -10.39 12.42 7.55
C GLY A 13 -9.05 11.83 7.97
N LYS A 14 -9.11 10.68 8.64
CA LYS A 14 -7.93 10.00 9.20
C LYS A 14 -7.31 9.08 8.15
N VAL A 15 -6.16 9.45 7.62
CA VAL A 15 -5.39 8.58 6.73
C VAL A 15 -4.64 7.51 7.52
N ARG A 16 -4.83 6.25 7.15
CA ARG A 16 -4.06 5.11 7.67
C ARG A 16 -3.39 4.37 6.52
N THR A 17 -2.12 4.06 6.71
CA THR A 17 -1.40 3.16 5.80
C THR A 17 -1.64 1.73 6.22
N LYS A 18 -2.28 0.93 5.36
CA LYS A 18 -2.48 -0.49 5.57
C LYS A 18 -1.45 -1.28 4.77
N PRO A 19 -0.51 -2.00 5.42
CA PRO A 19 0.38 -2.90 4.72
C PRO A 19 -0.43 -4.07 4.15
N LEU A 20 -0.08 -4.48 2.93
CA LEU A 20 -0.65 -5.60 2.21
C LEU A 20 0.44 -6.66 1.99
N SER A 21 0.03 -7.89 1.71
CA SER A 21 0.95 -8.99 1.41
C SER A 21 1.79 -8.70 0.16
N GLY A 22 3.05 -9.16 0.17
CA GLY A 22 3.97 -9.00 -0.96
C GLY A 22 4.61 -7.62 -1.08
N GLY A 23 4.84 -6.93 0.05
CA GLY A 23 5.51 -5.63 0.07
C GLY A 23 4.66 -4.48 -0.47
N LYS A 24 3.35 -4.69 -0.58
CA LYS A 24 2.40 -3.65 -1.00
C LYS A 24 1.93 -2.88 0.23
N TYR A 25 1.53 -1.63 0.03
CA TYR A 25 0.83 -0.84 1.03
C TYR A 25 -0.23 0.01 0.35
N MET A 26 -1.31 0.30 1.04
CA MET A 26 -2.35 1.19 0.56
C MET A 26 -2.63 2.26 1.59
N HIS A 27 -2.93 3.46 1.14
CA HIS A 27 -3.46 4.49 2.01
C HIS A 27 -4.98 4.37 2.02
N ILE A 28 -5.58 4.31 3.20
CA ILE A 28 -7.03 4.29 3.39
C ILE A 28 -7.36 5.54 4.19
N CYS A 29 -8.21 6.40 3.64
CA CYS A 29 -8.74 7.55 4.37
C CYS A 29 -10.05 7.15 5.03
N TYR A 30 -10.23 7.51 6.30
CA TYR A 30 -11.43 7.27 7.08
C TYR A 30 -12.12 8.60 7.38
N ASP A 31 -13.34 8.78 6.89
CA ASP A 31 -14.13 9.97 7.16
C ASP A 31 -14.67 9.97 8.59
N LYS A 32 -15.18 11.12 9.01
CA LYS A 32 -15.86 11.29 10.31
C LYS A 32 -17.14 10.45 10.42
N GLU A 33 -17.75 10.10 9.27
CA GLU A 33 -18.90 9.20 9.20
C GLU A 33 -18.54 7.71 9.36
N GLY A 34 -17.25 7.36 9.42
CA GLY A 34 -16.78 5.97 9.49
C GLY A 34 -16.72 5.25 8.14
N LYS A 35 -16.95 5.98 7.03
CA LYS A 35 -16.70 5.48 5.67
C LYS A 35 -15.20 5.42 5.42
N SER A 36 -14.79 4.49 4.56
CA SER A 36 -13.38 4.26 4.25
C SER A 36 -13.15 4.40 2.75
N HIS A 37 -12.40 5.41 2.35
CA HIS A 37 -11.99 5.64 0.97
C HIS A 37 -10.59 5.07 0.74
N ALA A 38 -10.51 4.03 -0.09
CA ALA A 38 -9.24 3.42 -0.49
C ALA A 38 -8.51 4.33 -1.49
N GLY A 39 -7.29 4.72 -1.14
CA GLY A 39 -6.35 5.38 -2.03
C GLY A 39 -5.60 4.37 -2.90
N GLU A 40 -4.66 4.87 -3.71
CA GLU A 40 -3.87 4.04 -4.62
C GLU A 40 -3.00 3.03 -3.85
N VAL A 41 -3.01 1.78 -4.33
CA VAL A 41 -2.13 0.72 -3.82
C VAL A 41 -0.73 0.99 -4.34
N LYS A 42 0.18 1.32 -3.43
CA LYS A 42 1.59 1.48 -3.73
C LYS A 42 2.30 0.18 -3.45
N THR A 43 2.98 -0.34 -4.45
CA THR A 43 3.97 -1.39 -4.24
C THR A 43 5.18 -0.70 -3.64
N LYS A 44 5.60 -1.05 -2.42
CA LYS A 44 6.97 -0.75 -2.03
C LYS A 44 7.79 -1.58 -3.01
N GLU A 45 8.66 -0.94 -3.78
CA GLU A 45 9.74 -1.68 -4.41
C GLU A 45 10.54 -2.28 -3.25
N MET A 46 10.13 -3.47 -2.81
CA MET A 46 11.09 -4.43 -2.37
C MET A 46 11.98 -4.55 -3.58
N ARG A 47 13.17 -3.89 -3.53
CA ARG A 47 14.31 -4.26 -4.35
C ARG A 47 14.20 -5.77 -4.42
N LYS A 48 13.82 -6.31 -5.57
CA LYS A 48 13.81 -7.75 -5.74
C LYS A 48 15.21 -8.12 -5.30
N ALA A 49 15.34 -8.73 -4.12
CA ALA A 49 16.47 -9.57 -3.89
C ALA A 49 16.26 -10.58 -5.01
N SER A 50 16.94 -10.35 -6.12
CA SER A 50 17.05 -11.26 -7.23
C SER A 50 17.55 -12.53 -6.56
N ASN A 51 16.63 -13.40 -6.18
CA ASN A 51 16.94 -14.74 -5.69
C ASN A 51 17.24 -15.59 -6.93
N ASP A 52 18.16 -15.08 -7.74
CA ASP A 52 18.91 -15.76 -8.78
C ASP A 52 20.29 -15.97 -8.17
N LYS A 53 20.38 -16.97 -7.28
CA LYS A 53 21.58 -17.60 -6.70
C LYS A 53 21.09 -18.41 -5.50
N LYS A 54 21.09 -19.74 -5.49
CA LYS A 54 21.96 -20.68 -6.16
C LYS A 54 21.16 -21.95 -6.45
N LYS A 55 21.13 -22.36 -7.73
CA LYS A 55 21.20 -23.78 -8.06
C LYS A 55 22.44 -24.30 -7.33
N SER A 56 22.29 -25.15 -6.32
CA SER A 56 23.37 -26.05 -5.92
C SER A 56 23.26 -27.30 -6.80
N PRO A 57 24.06 -27.45 -7.87
CA PRO A 57 24.66 -28.73 -8.16
C PRO A 57 25.98 -28.83 -7.40
N ARG A 58 26.41 -30.07 -7.14
CA ARG A 58 27.60 -30.54 -6.38
C ARG A 58 27.19 -31.09 -5.02
N TYR A 59 27.38 -32.38 -4.72
CA TYR A 59 27.98 -33.51 -5.42
C TYR A 59 27.32 -34.78 -4.85
#